data_AF-A0A6B2C3X7-F1
#
_entry.id   AF-A0A6B2C3X7-F1
#
_cell.length_a   1.000
_cell.length_b   1.000
_cell.length_c   1.000
_cell.angle_alpha   90.00
_cell.angle_beta   90.00
_cell.angle_gamma   90.00
#
_symmetry.space_group_name_H-M   'P 1'
#
loop_
_entity.id
_entity.type
_entity.pdbx_description
1 polymer ?
#
loop_
_entity_poly.entity_id
_entity_poly.type
_entity_poly.pdbx_seq_one_letter_code
_entity_poly.pdbx_strand_id
1 'polypeptide(L)'
;MNKYKAILEEERKDFGINDDFKIIMKKMKAASISFKTRIIRINKELDCDQEFINYLIYHELAHFKLGTELHSKEFLKLLNSKLGEEKVKILEKRYSERC
;
A
#
# COMPACT_ATOMS: atom_id res chain seq x y z
N MET A 1 -1.72 -15.02 -14.02
CA MET A 1 -0.90 -15.05 -12.79
C MET A 1 -0.90 -13.65 -12.20
N ASN A 2 -1.36 -13.48 -10.95
CA ASN A 2 -1.40 -12.16 -10.31
C ASN A 2 0.02 -11.69 -10.02
N LYS A 3 0.56 -10.81 -10.86
CA LYS A 3 1.89 -10.20 -10.73
C LYS A 3 2.17 -9.64 -9.32
N TYR A 4 1.11 -9.17 -8.65
CA TYR A 4 1.17 -8.54 -7.33
C TYR A 4 0.89 -9.46 -6.15
N LYS A 5 0.55 -10.73 -6.39
CA LYS A 5 0.24 -11.68 -5.31
C LYS A 5 1.49 -12.01 -4.49
N ALA A 6 2.62 -12.24 -5.15
CA ALA A 6 3.88 -12.54 -4.46
C ALA A 6 4.33 -11.38 -3.58
N ILE A 7 4.26 -10.15 -4.09
CA ILE A 7 4.55 -8.91 -3.33
C ILE A 7 3.62 -8.81 -2.14
N LEU A 8 2.32 -8.99 -2.34
CA LEU A 8 1.34 -8.96 -1.27
C LEU A 8 1.65 -9.99 -0.16
N GLU A 9 2.01 -11.22 -0.52
CA GLU A 9 2.35 -12.25 0.46
C GLU A 9 3.63 -11.90 1.25
N GLU A 10 4.63 -11.34 0.58
CA GLU A 10 5.87 -10.89 1.21
C GLU A 10 5.62 -9.73 2.19
N GLU A 11 4.92 -8.69 1.73
CA GLU A 11 4.60 -7.51 2.55
C GLU A 11 3.76 -7.87 3.77
N ARG A 12 2.87 -8.84 3.65
CA ARG A 12 2.04 -9.27 4.78
C ARG A 12 2.82 -10.04 5.82
N LYS A 13 3.77 -10.86 5.39
CA LYS A 13 4.71 -11.53 6.30
C LYS A 13 5.57 -10.52 7.03
N ASP A 14 6.07 -9.51 6.33
CA ASP A 14 6.81 -8.38 6.92
C ASP A 14 6.00 -7.67 8.00
N PHE A 15 4.72 -7.43 7.74
CA PHE A 15 3.80 -6.85 8.71
C PHE A 15 3.29 -7.83 9.77
N GLY A 16 3.54 -9.14 9.67
CA GLY A 16 2.98 -10.15 10.57
C GLY A 16 1.45 -10.28 10.49
N ILE A 17 0.85 -9.94 9.34
CA ILE A 17 -0.60 -10.02 9.12
C ILE A 17 -0.94 -11.42 8.57
N ASN A 18 -1.69 -12.20 9.36
CA ASN A 18 -2.15 -13.56 8.99
C ASN A 18 -3.45 -13.59 8.17
N ASP A 19 -4.05 -12.44 7.88
CA ASP A 19 -5.30 -12.41 7.13
C ASP A 19 -5.10 -12.83 5.66
N ASP A 20 -6.17 -12.88 4.86
CA ASP A 20 -6.12 -13.03 3.39
C ASP A 20 -6.58 -11.74 2.69
N PHE A 21 -5.73 -11.16 1.82
CA PHE A 21 -5.97 -9.88 1.12
C PHE A 21 -6.06 -10.19 -0.36
N LYS A 22 -6.97 -9.50 -1.03
CA LYS A 22 -7.10 -9.58 -2.50
C LYS A 22 -6.80 -8.24 -3.11
N ILE A 23 -5.94 -8.22 -4.13
CA ILE A 23 -5.70 -7.03 -4.94
C ILE A 23 -6.66 -7.03 -6.13
N ILE A 24 -7.36 -5.91 -6.33
CA ILE A 24 -8.25 -5.67 -7.47
C ILE A 24 -7.81 -4.39 -8.17
N MET A 25 -7.54 -4.49 -9.47
CA MET A 25 -7.24 -3.33 -10.30
C MET A 25 -8.55 -2.71 -10.79
N LYS A 26 -8.80 -1.44 -10.46
CA LYS A 26 -10.00 -0.71 -10.90
C LYS A 26 -9.64 0.73 -11.21
N LYS A 27 -10.34 1.38 -12.14
CA LYS A 27 -10.17 2.82 -12.35
C LYS A 27 -10.65 3.57 -11.12
N MET A 28 -9.74 4.26 -10.44
CA MET A 28 -9.99 5.07 -9.24
C MET A 28 -8.89 6.12 -9.10
N LYS A 29 -8.78 6.83 -7.97
CA LYS A 29 -7.72 7.83 -7.78
C LYS A 29 -6.32 7.21 -7.63
N ALA A 30 -5.99 6.67 -6.46
CA ALA A 30 -4.71 6.03 -6.18
C ALA A 30 -4.85 4.57 -5.75
N ALA A 31 -5.13 4.32 -4.47
CA ALA A 31 -5.46 3.02 -3.93
C ALA A 31 -6.47 3.16 -2.78
N SER A 32 -7.04 2.03 -2.35
CA SER A 32 -7.90 1.98 -1.17
C SER A 32 -7.93 0.58 -0.58
N ILE A 33 -7.97 0.48 0.74
CA ILE A 33 -8.19 -0.76 1.46
C ILE A 33 -9.57 -0.81 2.08
N SER A 34 -10.19 -2.00 2.00
CA SER A 34 -11.40 -2.28 2.76
C SER A 34 -11.05 -3.11 3.98
N PHE A 35 -11.11 -2.52 5.17
CA PHE A 35 -10.89 -3.22 6.44
C PHE A 35 -11.86 -4.41 6.64
N LYS A 36 -13.13 -4.25 6.22
CA LYS A 36 -14.15 -5.32 6.32
C LYS A 36 -13.93 -6.47 5.35
N THR A 37 -13.67 -6.16 4.07
CA THR A 37 -13.62 -7.19 3.01
C THR A 37 -12.21 -7.67 2.71
N ARG A 38 -11.18 -7.00 3.25
CA ARG A 38 -9.77 -7.29 3.03
C ARG A 38 -9.42 -7.26 1.54
N ILE A 39 -9.91 -6.24 0.87
CA ILE A 39 -9.65 -6.00 -0.55
C ILE A 39 -8.86 -4.71 -0.68
N ILE A 40 -7.69 -4.81 -1.30
CA ILE A 40 -6.87 -3.69 -1.72
C ILE A 40 -7.25 -3.39 -3.17
N ARG A 41 -7.77 -2.19 -3.43
CA ARG A 41 -8.09 -1.72 -4.77
C ARG A 41 -7.00 -0.75 -5.20
N ILE A 42 -6.45 -0.96 -6.37
CA ILE A 42 -5.38 -0.13 -6.91
C ILE A 42 -5.81 0.43 -8.25
N ASN A 43 -5.47 1.69 -8.53
CA ASN A 43 -5.75 2.28 -9.83
C ASN A 43 -4.98 1.55 -10.93
N LYS A 44 -5.70 0.98 -11.90
CA LYS A 44 -5.09 0.32 -13.06
C LYS A 44 -4.21 1.26 -13.91
N GLU A 45 -4.42 2.58 -13.84
CA GLU A 45 -3.61 3.56 -14.56
C GLU A 45 -2.23 3.76 -13.90
N LEU A 46 -2.05 3.30 -12.65
CA LEU A 46 -0.79 3.31 -11.91
C LEU A 46 0.02 2.01 -12.12
N ASP A 47 -0.53 1.04 -12.84
CA ASP A 47 0.11 -0.26 -13.15
C ASP A 47 1.39 -0.12 -13.99
N CYS A 48 1.61 1.06 -14.56
CA CYS A 48 2.82 1.38 -15.32
C CYS A 48 4.08 1.53 -14.45
N ASP A 49 3.93 1.70 -13.13
CA ASP A 49 5.03 1.94 -12.21
C ASP A 49 5.02 0.92 -11.07
N GLN A 50 5.78 -0.16 -11.26
CA GLN A 50 5.80 -1.28 -10.32
C GLN A 50 6.33 -0.88 -8.93
N GLU A 51 7.27 0.07 -8.86
CA GLU A 51 7.75 0.61 -7.58
C GLU A 51 6.61 1.33 -6.87
N PHE A 52 5.83 2.12 -7.60
CA PHE A 52 4.66 2.79 -7.05
C PHE A 52 3.57 1.81 -6.63
N ILE A 53 3.30 0.73 -7.38
CA ILE A 53 2.35 -0.31 -6.97
C ILE A 53 2.79 -0.99 -5.66
N ASN A 54 4.07 -1.31 -5.53
CA ASN A 54 4.61 -1.88 -4.28
C ASN A 54 4.41 -0.91 -3.12
N TYR A 55 4.69 0.39 -3.33
CA TYR A 55 4.42 1.43 -2.35
C TYR A 55 2.95 1.48 -1.95
N LEU A 56 2.03 1.48 -2.92
CA LEU A 56 0.58 1.51 -2.65
C LEU A 56 0.14 0.31 -1.81
N ILE A 57 0.59 -0.89 -2.17
CA ILE A 57 0.26 -2.10 -1.39
C ILE A 57 0.78 -1.95 0.05
N TYR A 58 2.03 -1.53 0.22
CA TYR A 58 2.63 -1.34 1.53
C TYR A 58 1.92 -0.26 2.36
N HIS A 59 1.56 0.87 1.73
CA HIS A 59 0.84 2.00 2.32
C HIS A 59 -0.53 1.56 2.86
N GLU A 60 -1.31 0.87 2.03
CA GLU A 60 -2.63 0.35 2.40
C GLU A 60 -2.54 -0.71 3.53
N LEU A 61 -1.52 -1.57 3.50
CA LEU A 61 -1.27 -2.54 4.57
C LEU A 61 -0.84 -1.89 5.88
N ALA A 62 -0.05 -0.82 5.84
CA ALA A 62 0.34 -0.05 7.02
C ALA A 62 -0.89 0.61 7.68
N HIS A 63 -1.83 1.14 6.89
CA HIS A 63 -3.12 1.63 7.38
C HIS A 63 -3.91 0.52 8.08
N PHE A 64 -3.94 -0.67 7.49
CA PHE A 64 -4.57 -1.84 8.11
C PHE A 64 -3.91 -2.23 9.43
N LYS A 65 -2.57 -2.31 9.46
CA LYS A 65 -1.81 -2.71 10.65
C LYS A 65 -2.01 -1.74 11.81
N LEU A 66 -2.02 -0.45 11.53
CA LEU A 66 -2.22 0.58 12.55
C LEU A 66 -3.69 0.84 12.88
N GLY A 67 -4.62 0.30 12.08
CA GLY A 67 -6.06 0.51 12.25
C GLY A 67 -6.47 1.98 12.11
N THR A 68 -5.71 2.77 11.35
CA THR A 68 -5.95 4.21 11.18
C THR A 68 -5.78 4.60 9.72
N GLU A 69 -6.63 5.52 9.26
CA GLU A 69 -6.52 6.16 7.95
C GLU A 69 -5.59 7.39 8.00
N LEU A 70 -5.08 7.75 9.19
CA LEU A 70 -4.20 8.90 9.38
C LEU A 70 -2.72 8.53 9.19
N HIS A 71 -1.99 9.37 8.47
CA HIS A 71 -0.53 9.34 8.35
C HIS A 71 0.15 9.83 9.64
N SER A 72 -0.07 9.07 10.71
CA SER A 72 0.51 9.30 12.02
C SER A 72 2.02 9.05 12.02
N LYS A 73 2.73 9.53 13.05
CA LYS A 73 4.19 9.35 13.15
C LYS A 73 4.61 7.88 13.06
N GLU A 74 3.83 6.98 13.65
CA GLU A 74 4.06 5.53 13.58
C GLU A 74 3.91 4.99 12.15
N PHE A 75 2.97 5.52 11.37
CA PHE A 75 2.79 5.17 9.97
C PHE A 75 4.01 5.55 9.14
N LEU A 76 4.44 6.81 9.25
CA LEU A 76 5.64 7.29 8.57
C LEU A 76 6.89 6.51 9.01
N LYS A 77 6.98 6.14 10.29
CA LYS A 77 8.08 5.34 10.81
C LYS A 77 8.12 3.94 10.20
N LEU A 78 6.97 3.28 10.02
CA LEU A 78 6.86 1.99 9.30
C LEU A 78 7.32 2.13 7.84
N LEU A 79 6.79 3.13 7.13
CA LEU A 79 7.18 3.43 5.75
C LEU A 79 8.70 3.67 5.64
N ASN A 80 9.24 4.54 6.49
CA ASN A 80 10.64 4.93 6.48
C ASN A 80 11.56 3.76 6.83
N SER A 81 11.12 2.84 7.71
CA SER A 81 11.91 1.68 8.09
C SER A 81 12.14 0.70 6.93
N LYS A 82 11.22 0.62 5.97
CA LYS A 82 11.33 -0.30 4.84
C LYS A 82 11.88 0.36 3.57
N LEU A 83 11.39 1.57 3.27
CA LEU A 83 11.68 2.25 2.00
C LEU A 83 12.75 3.35 2.15
N GLY A 84 13.00 3.82 3.37
CA GLY A 84 13.86 4.97 3.64
C GLY A 84 13.10 6.30 3.55
N GLU A 85 13.47 7.25 4.42
CA GLU A 85 12.75 8.53 4.58
C GLU A 85 12.66 9.35 3.29
N GLU A 86 13.73 9.40 2.51
CA GLU A 86 13.77 10.18 1.27
C GLU A 86 12.80 9.63 0.22
N LYS A 87 12.77 8.30 0.04
CA LYS A 87 11.84 7.66 -0.89
C LYS A 87 10.40 7.83 -0.46
N VAL A 88 10.12 7.65 0.83
CA VAL A 88 8.77 7.83 1.38
C VAL A 88 8.27 9.24 1.12
N LYS A 89 9.07 10.29 1.35
CA LYS A 89 8.68 11.66 1.05
C LYS A 89 8.31 11.87 -0.43
N ILE A 90 9.09 11.29 -1.35
CA ILE A 90 8.83 11.40 -2.79
C ILE A 90 7.52 10.66 -3.16
N LEU A 91 7.33 9.45 -2.64
CA LEU A 91 6.18 8.60 -2.91
C LEU A 91 4.90 9.15 -2.26
N GLU A 92 4.96 9.64 -1.03
CA GLU A 92 3.90 10.36 -0.32
C GLU A 92 3.45 11.58 -1.09
N LYS A 93 4.40 12.41 -1.57
CA LYS A 93 4.08 13.58 -2.37
C LYS A 93 3.31 13.18 -3.64
N ARG A 94 3.82 12.18 -4.35
CA ARG A 94 3.17 11.65 -5.57
C ARG A 94 1.81 11.03 -5.27
N TYR A 95 1.64 10.37 -4.14
CA TYR A 95 0.36 9.82 -3.69
C TYR A 95 -0.64 10.92 -3.37
N SER A 96 -0.22 11.94 -2.61
CA SER A 96 -1.07 13.09 -2.26
C SER A 96 -1.52 13.88 -3.49
N GLU A 97 -0.70 13.98 -4.54
CA GLU A 97 -1.08 14.59 -5.82
C GLU A 97 -2.10 13.75 -6.61
N ARG A 98 -2.22 12.45 -6.28
CA ARG A 98 -3.08 11.48 -6.97
C ARG A 98 -4.33 11.10 -6.17
N CYS A 99 -4.47 11.51 -4.90
CA CYS A 99 -5.52 11.08 -3.95
C CYS A 99 -6.69 12.06 -3.79
#